data_AF-A0A433CAT6-F1
#
_entry.id   AF-A0A433CAT6-F1
#
_cell.length_a   1.000
_cell.length_b   1.000
_cell.length_c   1.000
_cell.angle_alpha   90.00
_cell.angle_beta   90.00
_cell.angle_gamma   90.00
#
_symmetry.space_group_name_H-M   'P 1'
#
loop_
_entity.id
_entity.type
_entity.pdbx_description
1 polymer ?
#
loop_
_entity_poly.entity_id
_entity_poly.type
_entity_poly.pdbx_seq_one_letter_code
_entity_poly.pdbx_strand_id
1 'polypeptide(L)' 'MSPTQRILASEKRQRFFGHIRATDVLPPHHMLRVIRSKERYTPFFRAAVLRNLVCNAPVEVTHGRPYAERRRLVRDHYGV' A
#
# COMPACT_ATOMS: atom_id res chain seq x y z
N MET A 1 -29.42 2.26 -2.07
CA MET A 1 -28.06 1.99 -1.53
C MET A 1 -27.82 2.80 -0.27
N SER A 2 -27.38 2.15 0.81
CA SER A 2 -26.96 2.83 2.04
C SER A 2 -25.74 3.73 1.80
N PRO A 3 -25.48 4.73 2.67
CA PRO A 3 -24.28 5.58 2.57
C PRO A 3 -22.98 4.76 2.51
N THR A 4 -22.89 3.70 3.32
CA THR A 4 -21.77 2.75 3.33
C THR A 4 -21.62 2.04 1.99
N GLN A 5 -22.73 1.54 1.41
CA GLN A 5 -22.70 0.88 0.10
C GLN A 5 -22.22 1.83 -1.00
N ARG A 6 -22.61 3.11 -0.97
CA ARG A 6 -22.12 4.12 -1.93
C ARG A 6 -20.61 4.36 -1.81
N ILE A 7 -20.09 4.45 -0.59
CA ILE A 7 -18.65 4.64 -0.34
C ILE A 7 -17.85 3.42 -0.82
N LEU A 8 -18.35 2.21 -0.53
CA LEU A 8 -17.72 0.97 -0.96
C LEU A 8 -17.76 0.79 -2.47
N ALA A 9 -18.85 1.19 -3.12
CA ALA A 9 -19.03 1.15 -4.56
C ALA A 9 -18.37 2.32 -5.31
N SER A 10 -17.73 3.26 -4.62
CA SER A 10 -17.10 4.40 -5.30
C SER A 10 -15.98 3.93 -6.23
N GLU A 11 -15.98 4.46 -7.45
CA GLU A 11 -15.01 4.09 -8.48
C GLU A 11 -13.57 4.29 -8.02
N LYS A 12 -13.30 5.40 -7.32
CA LYS A 12 -11.99 5.68 -6.72
C LYS A 12 -11.56 4.54 -5.80
N ARG A 13 -12.44 4.08 -4.90
CA ARG A 13 -12.11 2.99 -3.98
C ARG A 13 -11.91 1.68 -4.73
N GLN A 14 -12.77 1.36 -5.69
CA GLN A 14 -12.62 0.17 -6.53
C GLN A 14 -11.27 0.14 -7.26
N ARG A 15 -10.87 1.27 -7.86
CA ARG A 15 -9.54 1.43 -8.50
C ARG A 15 -8.40 1.23 -7.50
N PHE A 16 -8.50 1.77 -6.29
CA PHE A 16 -7.49 1.55 -5.25
C PHE A 16 -7.30 0.06 -4.93
N PHE A 17 -8.40 -0.65 -4.67
CA PHE A 17 -8.36 -2.08 -4.40
C PHE A 17 -7.92 -2.90 -5.62
N GLY A 18 -8.23 -2.44 -6.83
CA GLY A 18 -7.66 -2.98 -8.07
C GLY A 18 -6.14 -2.89 -8.08
N HIS A 19 -5.56 -1.74 -7.74
CA HIS A 19 -4.10 -1.58 -7.67
C HIS A 19 -3.46 -2.43 -6.57
N ILE A 20 -4.10 -2.58 -5.41
CA ILE A 20 -3.65 -3.47 -4.33
C ILE A 20 -3.54 -4.91 -4.89
N ARG A 21 -4.61 -5.43 -5.51
CA ARG A 21 -4.62 -6.78 -6.08
C ARG A 21 -3.64 -6.96 -7.23
N ALA A 22 -3.46 -5.94 -8.07
CA ALA A 22 -2.54 -6.03 -9.20
C ALA A 22 -1.06 -6.04 -8.77
N THR A 23 -0.76 -5.74 -7.51
CA THR A 23 0.62 -5.53 -7.02
C THR A 23 0.95 -6.34 -5.78
N ASP A 24 0.08 -7.24 -5.33
CA ASP A 24 0.30 -8.08 -4.14
C ASP A 24 1.33 -9.19 -4.38
N VAL A 25 1.43 -9.66 -5.63
CA VAL A 25 2.42 -10.64 -6.10
C VAL A 25 3.84 -10.08 -6.26
N LEU A 26 4.01 -8.75 -6.21
CA LEU A 26 5.34 -8.16 -6.42
C LEU A 26 6.25 -8.48 -5.23
N PRO A 27 7.51 -8.87 -5.44
CA PRO A 27 8.45 -9.00 -4.34
C PRO A 27 8.84 -7.61 -3.78
N PRO A 28 9.32 -7.53 -2.52
CA PRO A 28 9.58 -6.25 -1.85
C PRO A 28 10.48 -5.28 -2.63
N HIS A 29 11.52 -5.77 -3.30
CA HIS A 29 12.43 -4.93 -4.10
C HIS A 29 11.72 -4.25 -5.29
N HIS A 30 10.78 -4.93 -5.94
CA HIS A 30 9.96 -4.34 -7.01
C HIS A 30 8.97 -3.30 -6.44
N MET A 31 8.36 -3.59 -5.29
CA MET A 31 7.50 -2.63 -4.61
C MET A 31 8.24 -1.33 -4.27
N LEU A 32 9.45 -1.44 -3.72
CA LEU A 32 10.30 -0.29 -3.39
C LEU A 32 10.65 0.55 -4.62
N ARG A 33 10.97 -0.10 -5.76
CA ARG A 33 11.23 0.60 -7.02
C ARG A 33 10.02 1.42 -7.47
N VAL A 34 8.81 0.87 -7.37
CA VAL A 34 7.57 1.59 -7.72
C VAL A 34 7.34 2.76 -6.78
N ILE A 35 7.44 2.56 -5.46
CA ILE A 35 7.20 3.61 -4.46
C ILE A 35 8.16 4.80 -4.65
N ARG A 36 9.44 4.52 -4.98
CA ARG A 36 10.47 5.55 -5.18
C ARG A 36 10.37 6.27 -6.52
N SER A 37 9.73 5.67 -7.54
CA SER A 37 9.61 6.24 -8.88
C SER A 37 8.50 7.29 -8.96
N LYS A 38 8.69 8.44 -8.30
CA LYS A 38 7.69 9.51 -8.15
C LYS A 38 7.18 10.06 -9.50
N GLU A 39 8.08 10.14 -10.49
CA GLU A 39 7.79 10.66 -11.84
C GLU A 39 7.04 9.66 -12.74
N ARG A 40 7.08 8.36 -12.41
CA ARG A 40 6.51 7.31 -13.27
C ARG A 40 5.15 6.83 -12.80
N TYR A 41 4.85 6.99 -11.51
CA TYR A 41 3.64 6.45 -10.91
C TYR A 41 2.89 7.49 -10.09
N THR A 42 1.56 7.49 -10.25
CA THR A 42 0.69 8.38 -9.50
C THR A 42 0.83 8.14 -7.99
N PRO A 43 0.64 9.18 -7.14
CA PRO A 43 0.64 9.01 -5.69
C PRO A 43 -0.35 7.94 -5.21
N PHE A 44 -1.48 7.81 -5.92
CA PHE A 44 -2.51 6.83 -5.62
C PHE A 44 -2.06 5.38 -5.84
N PHE A 45 -1.39 5.12 -6.97
CA PHE A 45 -0.80 3.81 -7.26
C PHE A 45 0.32 3.47 -6.26
N ARG A 46 1.22 4.42 -6.00
CA ARG A 46 2.30 4.24 -5.02
C ARG A 46 1.79 3.96 -3.60
N ALA A 47 0.67 4.58 -3.21
CA ALA A 47 0.02 4.31 -1.92
C ALA A 47 -0.54 2.88 -1.83
N ALA A 48 -1.08 2.34 -2.93
CA ALA A 48 -1.54 0.94 -2.97
C ALA A 48 -0.36 -0.04 -2.82
N VAL A 49 0.75 0.22 -3.52
CA VAL A 49 1.97 -0.60 -3.40
C VAL A 49 2.60 -0.49 -2.01
N LEU A 50 2.63 0.70 -1.42
CA LEU A 50 3.09 0.88 -0.03
C LEU A 50 2.23 0.08 0.94
N ARG A 51 0.91 -0.02 0.72
CA ARG A 51 0.06 -0.86 1.56
C ARG A 51 0.49 -2.31 1.50
N ASN A 52 0.73 -2.86 0.31
CA ASN A 52 1.18 -4.24 0.16
C ASN A 52 2.55 -4.46 0.80
N LEU A 53 3.49 -3.52 0.63
CA LEU A 53 4.79 -3.56 1.31
C LEU A 53 4.62 -3.63 2.83
N VAL A 54 3.73 -2.82 3.40
CA VAL A 54 3.46 -2.84 4.86
C VAL A 54 2.84 -4.16 5.31
N CYS A 55 1.95 -4.75 4.50
CA CYS A 55 1.34 -6.04 4.79
C CYS A 55 2.36 -7.19 4.74
N ASN A 56 3.29 -7.15 3.78
CA ASN A 56 4.31 -8.18 3.55
C ASN A 56 5.58 -7.99 4.39
N ALA A 57 5.74 -6.84 5.05
CA ALA A 57 6.89 -6.57 5.89
C ALA A 57 6.97 -7.56 7.07
N PRO A 58 8.17 -8.03 7.40
CA PRO A 58 8.37 -9.06 8.41
C PRO A 58 8.06 -8.53 9.83
N VAL A 59 7.81 -9.45 10.77
CA VAL A 59 7.39 -9.07 12.14
C VAL A 59 8.50 -8.32 12.90
N GLU A 60 9.75 -8.59 12.56
CA GLU A 60 10.95 -7.93 13.09
C GLU A 60 10.98 -6.44 12.74
N VAL A 61 10.36 -6.05 11.61
CA VAL A 61 10.23 -4.64 11.20
C VAL A 61 8.96 -4.01 11.74
N THR A 62 7.87 -4.78 11.80
CA THR A 62 6.55 -4.24 12.16
C THR A 62 6.24 -4.29 13.65
N HIS A 63 6.98 -5.09 14.42
CA HIS A 63 6.82 -5.34 15.86
C HIS A 63 5.39 -5.70 16.29
N GLY A 64 4.60 -6.31 15.39
CA GLY A 64 3.18 -6.64 15.65
C GLY A 64 2.28 -5.41 15.88
N ARG A 65 2.72 -4.20 15.53
CA ARG A 65 1.99 -2.96 15.81
C ARG A 65 0.70 -2.82 14.97
N PRO A 66 -0.22 -1.92 15.35
CA PRO A 66 -1.34 -1.55 14.51
C PRO A 66 -0.91 -0.96 13.16
N TYR A 67 -1.75 -1.08 12.13
CA TYR A 67 -1.38 -0.72 10.73
C TYR A 67 -0.77 0.68 10.59
N ALA A 68 -1.31 1.68 11.30
CA ALA A 68 -0.81 3.05 11.23
C ALA A 68 0.65 3.18 11.71
N GLU A 69 1.03 2.43 12.74
CA GLU A 69 2.39 2.37 13.27
C GLU A 69 3.28 1.50 12.38
N ARG A 70 2.79 0.32 11.95
CA ARG A 70 3.50 -0.54 10.96
C ARG A 70 3.92 0.25 9.74
N ARG A 71 3.02 1.08 9.22
CA ARG A 71 3.30 1.92 8.05
C ARG A 71 4.44 2.90 8.31
N ARG A 72 4.57 3.46 9.52
CA ARG A 72 5.69 4.36 9.85
C ARG A 72 7.00 3.58 9.95
N LEU A 73 7.00 2.47 10.68
CA LEU A 73 8.17 1.61 10.86
C LEU A 73 8.70 1.07 9.52
N VAL A 74 7.82 0.60 8.65
CA VAL A 74 8.18 0.10 7.32
C VAL A 74 8.76 1.22 6.44
N ARG A 75 8.21 2.43 6.52
CA ARG A 75 8.74 3.59 5.78
C ARG A 75 10.13 3.99 6.25
N ASP A 76 10.34 3.98 7.56
CA ASP A 76 11.62 4.25 8.18
C ASP A 76 12.67 3.19 7.78
N HIS A 77 12.33 1.90 7.98
CA HIS A 77 13.19 0.77 7.64
C HIS A 77 13.62 0.73 6.18
N TYR A 78 12.70 1.00 5.24
CA TYR A 78 13.01 0.96 3.80
C TYR A 78 13.36 2.32 3.18
N GLY A 79 13.32 3.42 3.94
CA GLY A 79 13.58 4.77 3.46
C GLY A 79 12.66 5.21 2.32
N VAL A 80 11.34 5.13 2.51
CA VAL A 80 10.31 5.49 1.50
C VAL A 80 9.17 6.35 2.04
#